data_AF-A0A8X8XCN8-F1
#
_entry.id   AF-A0A8X8XCN8-F1
#
_cell.length_a   1.000
_cell.length_b   1.000
_cell.length_c   1.000
_cell.angle_alpha   90.00
_cell.angle_beta   90.00
_cell.angle_gamma   90.00
#
_symmetry.space_group_name_H-M   'P 1'
#
loop_
_entity.id
_entity.type
_entity.pdbx_description
1 polymer ?
#
loop_
_entity_poly.entity_id
_entity_poly.type
_entity_poly.pdbx_seq_one_letter_code
_entity_poly.pdbx_strand_id
1 'polypeptide(L)'
;MDGAKALQFIEEVTENADKVQQATLAGILSENRETEYLKRFNLDGATDRGTFKSKIPVVTYEDILPFIRRIADGDRSPILSSQPISDFIISGTSGGEGKLIPAVKQDQDIRLKQFVLARAILNRHVKGLDEGKSLHFMFIKPERRTKGGLMVLSAITRLFKVDIKNMPADAMKASSSPYEAVCCEDIFQSMYTQMLCGLYERERIIRAGPSLPRAYYGSSVTGSMSQYIPTVDYYSGGLPVISAMYVSSECAVGINFDPFCNPSEVSYTFMPQAAYMEFLPLDDLEFSEPVDLVNVEIGKEYELVVTTYNGLYRYRVGDIFRVTGFHNSAPQFRFLARRNVLLSIDTDKTDETTLQGAVERGVQTAQRVQSGRGGLHELRGHRDDPRHYVIFLGAAVEGSGWLA
;
A
#
# COMPACT_ATOMS: atom_id res chain seq x y z
N MET A 1 16.60 7.66 15.21
CA MET A 1 15.80 7.86 16.44
C MET A 1 15.94 6.59 17.28
N ASP A 2 16.25 6.72 18.56
CA ASP A 2 16.31 5.58 19.51
C ASP A 2 14.89 5.06 19.81
N GLY A 3 14.75 3.78 20.16
CA GLY A 3 13.47 3.09 20.37
C GLY A 3 12.60 3.73 21.45
N ALA A 4 13.19 4.18 22.57
CA ALA A 4 12.45 4.89 23.62
C ALA A 4 11.88 6.22 23.13
N LYS A 5 12.67 6.99 22.37
CA LYS A 5 12.21 8.25 21.75
C LYS A 5 11.12 8.01 20.70
N ALA A 6 11.21 6.90 19.97
CA ALA A 6 10.19 6.50 18.99
C ALA A 6 8.84 6.21 19.67
N LEU A 7 8.86 5.47 20.78
CA LEU A 7 7.64 5.18 21.56
C LEU A 7 7.06 6.44 22.20
N GLN A 8 7.90 7.31 22.77
CA GLN A 8 7.45 8.60 23.31
C GLN A 8 6.79 9.47 22.23
N PHE A 9 7.39 9.52 21.03
CA PHE A 9 6.83 10.24 19.90
C PHE A 9 5.47 9.67 19.48
N ILE A 10 5.29 8.34 19.51
CA ILE A 10 4.00 7.70 19.22
C ILE A 10 2.93 8.15 20.21
N GLU A 11 3.22 8.15 21.52
CA GLU A 11 2.25 8.60 22.51
C GLU A 11 1.90 10.09 22.30
N GLU A 12 2.90 10.96 22.11
CA GLU A 12 2.68 12.40 21.90
C GLU A 12 1.74 12.69 20.71
N VAL A 13 1.98 12.05 19.56
CA VAL A 13 1.17 12.30 18.36
C VAL A 13 -0.21 11.67 18.43
N THR A 14 -0.37 10.54 19.13
CA THR A 14 -1.67 9.87 19.28
C THR A 14 -2.53 10.48 20.38
N GLU A 15 -1.95 11.08 21.41
CA GLU A 15 -2.66 11.89 22.41
C GLU A 15 -3.23 13.19 21.82
N ASN A 16 -2.53 13.77 20.82
CA ASN A 16 -2.87 15.06 20.23
C ASN A 16 -3.31 14.95 18.76
N ALA A 17 -3.99 13.86 18.38
CA ALA A 17 -4.19 13.49 16.97
C ALA A 17 -4.82 14.60 16.12
N ASP A 18 -5.86 15.29 16.61
CA ASP A 18 -6.49 16.38 15.87
C ASP A 18 -5.56 17.57 15.65
N LYS A 19 -4.85 18.01 16.71
CA LYS A 19 -3.89 19.12 16.61
C LYS A 19 -2.75 18.78 15.66
N VAL A 20 -2.26 17.54 15.69
CA VAL A 20 -1.23 17.06 14.76
C VAL A 20 -1.77 17.06 13.33
N GLN A 21 -3.00 16.60 13.09
CA GLN A 21 -3.64 16.68 11.77
C GLN A 21 -3.75 18.14 11.25
N GLN A 22 -4.16 19.08 12.11
CA GLN A 22 -4.21 20.51 11.74
C GLN A 22 -2.82 21.03 11.37
N ALA A 23 -1.80 20.71 12.17
CA ALA A 23 -0.43 21.14 11.91
C ALA A 23 0.15 20.50 10.63
N THR A 24 -0.13 19.21 10.40
CA THR A 24 0.28 18.51 9.17
C THR A 24 -0.36 19.13 7.94
N LEU A 25 -1.67 19.40 7.96
CA LEU A 25 -2.35 20.08 6.85
C LEU A 25 -1.77 21.47 6.62
N ALA A 26 -1.62 22.28 7.68
CA ALA A 26 -1.06 23.62 7.57
C ALA A 26 0.36 23.61 7.00
N GLY A 27 1.19 22.63 7.38
CA GLY A 27 2.53 22.43 6.84
C GLY A 27 2.51 22.10 5.34
N ILE A 28 1.66 21.17 4.92
CA ILE A 28 1.50 20.81 3.49
C ILE A 28 1.05 22.03 2.68
N LEU A 29 0.00 22.74 3.14
CA LEU A 29 -0.55 23.88 2.42
C LEU A 29 0.41 25.07 2.38
N SER A 30 1.12 25.34 3.47
CA SER A 30 2.11 26.41 3.53
C SER A 30 3.26 26.16 2.54
N GLU A 31 3.73 24.92 2.43
CA GLU A 31 4.81 24.57 1.51
C GLU A 31 4.35 24.64 0.06
N ASN A 32 3.15 24.12 -0.23
CA ASN A 32 2.63 23.99 -1.58
C ASN A 32 1.79 25.18 -2.04
N ARG A 33 1.71 26.27 -1.27
CA ARG A 33 0.84 27.43 -1.54
C ARG A 33 0.99 28.05 -2.93
N GLU A 34 2.18 27.96 -3.52
CA GLU A 34 2.49 28.55 -4.83
C GLU A 34 2.24 27.61 -6.01
N THR A 35 1.82 26.38 -5.75
CA THR A 35 1.60 25.35 -6.78
C THR A 35 0.44 25.70 -7.70
N GLU A 36 0.53 25.28 -8.96
CA GLU A 36 -0.53 25.48 -9.95
C GLU A 36 -1.87 24.91 -9.48
N TYR A 37 -1.85 23.71 -8.88
CA TYR A 37 -3.06 23.03 -8.41
C TYR A 37 -3.79 23.84 -7.33
N LEU A 38 -3.10 24.28 -6.26
CA LEU A 38 -3.75 25.05 -5.19
C LEU A 38 -4.19 26.45 -5.64
N LYS A 39 -3.44 27.08 -6.55
CA LYS A 39 -3.83 28.36 -7.17
C LYS A 39 -5.10 28.23 -8.01
N ARG A 40 -5.28 27.11 -8.72
CA ARG A 40 -6.48 26.85 -9.52
C ARG A 40 -7.78 26.89 -8.70
N PHE A 41 -7.71 26.51 -7.42
CA PHE A 41 -8.84 26.56 -6.50
C PHE A 41 -8.90 27.83 -5.65
N ASN A 42 -8.08 28.85 -5.97
CA ASN A 42 -7.99 30.12 -5.25
C ASN A 42 -7.84 29.91 -3.74
N LEU A 43 -6.96 29.00 -3.29
CA LEU A 43 -6.75 28.78 -1.86
C LEU A 43 -6.07 30.01 -1.20
N ASP A 44 -5.41 30.86 -2.00
CA ASP A 44 -4.85 32.17 -1.60
C ASP A 44 -3.94 32.13 -0.37
N GLY A 45 -3.20 31.02 -0.22
CA GLY A 45 -2.29 30.81 0.91
C GLY A 45 -2.97 30.47 2.23
N ALA A 46 -4.29 30.22 2.25
CA ALA A 46 -4.99 29.71 3.43
C ALA A 46 -4.44 28.32 3.82
N THR A 47 -4.23 28.14 5.11
CA THR A 47 -3.69 26.90 5.70
C THR A 47 -4.65 26.23 6.69
N ASP A 48 -5.82 26.82 6.90
CA ASP A 48 -6.82 26.29 7.83
C ASP A 48 -7.70 25.22 7.19
N ARG A 49 -8.14 24.27 8.03
CA ARG A 49 -8.95 23.11 7.63
C ARG A 49 -10.28 23.51 6.96
N GLY A 50 -10.95 24.54 7.48
CA GLY A 50 -12.27 24.96 7.01
C GLY A 50 -12.22 25.47 5.56
N THR A 51 -11.31 26.42 5.30
CA THR A 51 -11.10 26.95 3.95
C THR A 51 -10.65 25.85 3.00
N PHE A 52 -9.70 25.00 3.41
CA PHE A 52 -9.23 23.87 2.62
C PHE A 52 -10.39 22.96 2.16
N LYS A 53 -11.22 22.49 3.10
CA LYS A 53 -12.36 21.62 2.78
C LYS A 53 -13.41 22.30 1.89
N SER A 54 -13.61 23.61 2.05
CA SER A 54 -14.59 24.38 1.25
C SER A 54 -14.17 24.62 -0.19
N LYS A 55 -12.86 24.65 -0.49
CA LYS A 55 -12.32 25.03 -1.81
C LYS A 55 -11.73 23.84 -2.58
N ILE A 56 -11.11 22.90 -1.87
CA ILE A 56 -10.42 21.77 -2.50
C ILE A 56 -11.39 20.59 -2.60
N PRO A 57 -11.67 20.09 -3.82
CA PRO A 57 -12.58 18.97 -4.00
C PRO A 57 -11.91 17.65 -3.61
N VAL A 58 -12.74 16.68 -3.23
CA VAL A 58 -12.33 15.27 -3.14
C VAL A 58 -12.16 14.73 -4.57
N VAL A 59 -11.03 14.10 -4.85
CA VAL A 59 -10.66 13.68 -6.22
C VAL A 59 -10.22 12.22 -6.31
N THR A 60 -10.31 11.68 -7.51
CA THR A 60 -9.79 10.38 -7.92
C THR A 60 -8.49 10.54 -8.72
N TYR A 61 -7.90 9.43 -9.19
CA TYR A 61 -6.69 9.48 -9.99
C TYR A 61 -6.94 10.10 -11.37
N GLU A 62 -8.12 9.86 -11.93
CA GLU A 62 -8.55 10.34 -13.23
C GLU A 62 -8.59 11.87 -13.27
N ASP A 63 -9.00 12.52 -12.17
CA ASP A 63 -9.07 13.97 -12.04
C ASP A 63 -7.68 14.64 -12.04
N ILE A 64 -6.67 13.97 -11.46
CA ILE A 64 -5.29 14.49 -11.38
C ILE A 64 -4.40 14.02 -12.53
N LEU A 65 -4.84 13.04 -13.32
CA LEU A 65 -4.09 12.46 -14.43
C LEU A 65 -3.53 13.48 -15.43
N PRO A 66 -4.24 14.58 -15.79
CA PRO A 66 -3.67 15.61 -16.67
C PRO A 66 -2.40 16.26 -16.11
N PHE A 67 -2.35 16.50 -14.79
CA PHE A 67 -1.17 17.06 -14.12
C PHE A 67 -0.03 16.04 -14.08
N ILE A 68 -0.34 14.78 -13.75
CA ILE A 68 0.62 13.68 -13.74
C ILE A 68 1.27 13.50 -15.12
N ARG A 69 0.48 13.54 -16.20
CA ARG A 69 0.99 13.43 -17.58
C ARG A 69 1.94 14.56 -17.94
N ARG A 70 1.63 15.81 -17.57
CA ARG A 70 2.54 16.95 -17.79
C ARG A 70 3.89 16.75 -17.09
N ILE A 71 3.87 16.33 -15.83
CA ILE A 71 5.10 16.05 -15.07
C ILE A 71 5.88 14.89 -15.73
N ALA A 72 5.18 13.81 -16.10
CA ALA A 72 5.77 12.67 -16.78
C ALA A 72 6.36 13.04 -18.15
N ASP A 73 5.79 14.01 -18.86
CA ASP A 73 6.26 14.46 -20.18
C ASP A 73 7.43 15.44 -20.11
N GLY A 74 7.78 15.95 -18.92
CA GLY A 74 8.97 16.79 -18.73
C GLY A 74 8.70 18.14 -18.08
N ASP A 75 7.45 18.48 -17.76
CA ASP A 75 7.16 19.72 -17.02
C ASP A 75 7.75 19.61 -15.60
N ARG A 76 8.55 20.61 -15.21
CA ARG A 76 9.21 20.71 -13.89
C ARG A 76 8.75 21.93 -13.11
N SER A 77 7.76 22.66 -13.61
CA SER A 77 7.10 23.73 -12.84
C SER A 77 6.40 23.14 -11.60
N PRO A 78 6.17 23.93 -10.55
CA PRO A 78 5.52 23.45 -9.32
C PRO A 78 4.01 23.22 -9.56
N ILE A 79 3.67 22.11 -10.21
CA ILE A 79 2.28 21.78 -10.58
C ILE A 79 1.50 21.30 -9.35
N LEU A 80 1.96 20.20 -8.75
CA LEU A 80 1.32 19.54 -7.60
C LEU A 80 2.04 19.83 -6.28
N SER A 81 3.36 19.97 -6.32
CA SER A 81 4.23 20.14 -5.15
C SER A 81 5.27 21.22 -5.43
N SER A 82 5.61 21.98 -4.40
CA SER A 82 6.74 22.93 -4.44
C SER A 82 8.09 22.22 -4.43
N GLN A 83 8.16 21.02 -3.83
CA GLN A 83 9.33 20.15 -3.97
C GLN A 83 9.38 19.53 -5.36
N PRO A 84 10.56 19.47 -6.00
CA PRO A 84 10.74 18.77 -7.26
C PRO A 84 10.35 17.30 -7.13
N ILE A 85 9.53 16.82 -8.08
CA ILE A 85 9.21 15.40 -8.19
C ILE A 85 10.46 14.65 -8.67
N SER A 86 10.98 13.73 -7.84
CA SER A 86 12.22 12.99 -8.12
C SER A 86 11.99 11.77 -9.01
N ASP A 87 10.86 11.10 -8.82
CA ASP A 87 10.50 9.86 -9.47
C ASP A 87 8.98 9.59 -9.29
N PHE A 88 8.49 8.54 -9.92
CA PHE A 88 7.13 8.03 -9.74
C PHE A 88 7.14 6.63 -9.13
N ILE A 89 6.29 6.43 -8.12
CA ILE A 89 5.93 5.10 -7.63
C ILE A 89 4.75 4.59 -8.45
N ILE A 90 4.87 3.41 -9.05
CA ILE A 90 3.73 2.78 -9.73
C ILE A 90 2.85 2.00 -8.76
N SER A 91 1.52 2.16 -8.86
CA SER A 91 0.51 1.39 -8.13
C SER A 91 -0.36 0.54 -9.07
N GLY A 92 -0.67 -0.70 -8.66
CA GLY A 92 -1.52 -1.66 -9.40
C GLY A 92 -0.82 -2.33 -10.62
N THR A 93 -0.87 -3.66 -10.71
CA THR A 93 -0.07 -4.45 -11.68
C THR A 93 -0.86 -5.50 -12.47
N SER A 94 -2.10 -5.19 -12.86
CA SER A 94 -2.92 -6.09 -13.70
C SER A 94 -3.33 -5.41 -14.99
N GLY A 95 -2.57 -5.66 -16.06
CA GLY A 95 -3.03 -5.50 -17.44
C GLY A 95 -3.24 -4.08 -18.00
N GLY A 96 -3.07 -3.01 -17.22
CA GLY A 96 -3.16 -1.60 -17.66
C GLY A 96 -1.91 -0.75 -17.35
N GLU A 97 -1.88 0.50 -17.82
CA GLU A 97 -0.87 1.48 -17.36
C GLU A 97 -1.15 1.83 -15.88
N GLY A 98 -0.41 1.21 -14.95
CA GLY A 98 -0.59 1.44 -13.52
C GLY A 98 -0.40 2.91 -13.12
N LYS A 99 -1.07 3.33 -12.05
CA LYS A 99 -1.12 4.73 -11.63
C LYS A 99 0.27 5.22 -11.21
N LEU A 100 0.68 6.39 -11.70
CA LEU A 100 1.94 7.03 -11.38
C LEU A 100 1.75 8.00 -10.22
N ILE A 101 2.28 7.64 -9.05
CA ILE A 101 2.22 8.46 -7.85
C ILE A 101 3.50 9.28 -7.73
N PRO A 102 3.43 10.63 -7.71
CA PRO A 102 4.61 11.48 -7.65
C PRO A 102 5.34 11.27 -6.34
N ALA A 103 6.67 11.28 -6.36
CA ALA A 103 7.49 11.13 -5.17
C ALA A 103 8.36 12.36 -4.93
N VAL A 104 8.44 12.77 -3.66
CA VAL A 104 9.30 13.86 -3.18
C VAL A 104 10.11 13.39 -1.97
N LYS A 105 11.17 14.14 -1.62
CA LYS A 105 12.06 13.78 -0.51
C LYS A 105 11.32 13.68 0.82
N GLN A 106 10.37 14.57 1.09
CA GLN A 106 9.65 14.55 2.36
C GLN A 106 8.74 13.33 2.55
N ASP A 107 8.08 12.84 1.48
CA ASP A 107 7.31 11.59 1.55
C ASP A 107 8.24 10.39 1.87
N GLN A 108 9.45 10.38 1.29
CA GLN A 108 10.45 9.37 1.62
C GLN A 108 10.83 9.41 3.11
N ASP A 109 11.11 10.59 3.66
CA ASP A 109 11.46 10.75 5.08
C ASP A 109 10.32 10.28 6.01
N ILE A 110 9.08 10.58 5.63
CA ILE A 110 7.88 10.11 6.35
C ILE A 110 7.80 8.58 6.33
N ARG A 111 7.97 7.94 5.17
CA ARG A 111 7.96 6.47 5.05
C ARG A 111 9.04 5.82 5.91
N LEU A 112 10.27 6.31 5.84
CA LEU A 112 11.38 5.82 6.67
C LEU A 112 11.07 5.98 8.16
N LYS A 113 10.47 7.10 8.55
CA LYS A 113 10.02 7.31 9.93
C LYS A 113 8.98 6.27 10.36
N GLN A 114 8.00 5.94 9.53
CA GLN A 114 7.01 4.89 9.83
C GLN A 114 7.67 3.53 10.09
N PHE A 115 8.66 3.12 9.29
CA PHE A 115 9.42 1.89 9.53
C PHE A 115 10.11 1.89 10.89
N VAL A 116 10.70 3.03 11.30
CA VAL A 116 11.35 3.17 12.61
C VAL A 116 10.33 3.05 13.74
N LEU A 117 9.17 3.68 13.61
CA LEU A 117 8.09 3.62 14.60
C LEU A 117 7.51 2.20 14.76
N ALA A 118 7.23 1.52 13.64
CA ALA A 118 6.74 0.15 13.68
C ALA A 118 7.75 -0.82 14.28
N ARG A 119 9.05 -0.64 13.99
CA ARG A 119 10.11 -1.42 14.64
C ARG A 119 10.17 -1.18 16.15
N ALA A 120 9.97 0.05 16.62
CA ALA A 120 9.94 0.35 18.04
C ALA A 120 8.78 -0.36 18.77
N ILE A 121 7.59 -0.41 18.16
CA ILE A 121 6.44 -1.17 18.67
C ILE A 121 6.76 -2.67 18.71
N LEU A 122 7.35 -3.22 17.66
CA LEU A 122 7.70 -4.63 17.63
C LEU A 122 8.74 -4.99 18.71
N ASN A 123 9.77 -4.16 18.89
CA ASN A 123 10.81 -4.37 19.89
C ASN A 123 10.28 -4.31 21.34
N ARG A 124 9.09 -3.72 21.58
CA ARG A 124 8.41 -3.79 22.88
C ARG A 124 7.90 -5.21 23.20
N HIS A 125 7.55 -5.98 22.18
CA HIS A 125 6.96 -7.31 22.31
C HIS A 125 8.01 -8.42 22.26
N VAL A 126 9.09 -8.24 21.46
CA VAL A 126 10.18 -9.22 21.34
C VAL A 126 11.52 -8.58 21.62
N LYS A 127 12.19 -9.06 22.67
CA LYS A 127 13.56 -8.66 23.01
C LYS A 127 14.58 -9.41 22.14
N GLY A 128 15.69 -8.75 21.81
CA GLY A 128 16.82 -9.37 21.11
C GLY A 128 16.64 -9.55 19.60
N LEU A 129 15.66 -8.88 18.98
CA LEU A 129 15.51 -8.88 17.52
C LEU A 129 16.72 -8.27 16.80
N ASP A 130 17.41 -7.32 17.45
CA ASP A 130 18.60 -6.67 16.92
C ASP A 130 19.89 -7.52 17.10
N GLU A 131 19.82 -8.65 17.81
CA GLU A 131 20.96 -9.55 18.06
C GLU A 131 21.17 -10.58 16.93
N GLY A 132 20.19 -10.72 16.04
CA GLY A 132 20.18 -11.71 14.96
C GLY A 132 19.98 -11.12 13.59
N LYS A 133 19.79 -12.01 12.62
CA LYS A 133 19.47 -11.69 11.24
C LYS A 133 18.04 -12.04 10.89
N SER A 134 17.58 -11.43 9.81
CA SER A 134 16.27 -11.64 9.24
C SER A 134 16.38 -12.16 7.81
N LEU A 135 15.53 -13.13 7.47
CA LEU A 135 15.36 -13.60 6.11
C LEU A 135 14.08 -13.00 5.55
N HIS A 136 14.22 -12.09 4.60
CA HIS A 136 13.12 -11.53 3.84
C HIS A 136 13.40 -11.76 2.36
N PHE A 137 12.44 -12.35 1.66
CA PHE A 137 12.49 -12.47 0.21
C PHE A 137 11.96 -11.17 -0.40
N MET A 138 12.88 -10.35 -0.91
CA MET A 138 12.57 -9.06 -1.52
C MET A 138 12.97 -9.07 -2.98
N PHE A 139 12.11 -8.57 -3.85
CA PHE A 139 12.33 -8.59 -5.30
C PHE A 139 12.14 -7.20 -5.88
N ILE A 140 13.13 -6.74 -6.64
CA ILE A 140 12.96 -5.55 -7.47
C ILE A 140 12.16 -5.89 -8.75
N LYS A 141 11.56 -4.87 -9.35
CA LYS A 141 10.95 -4.95 -10.67
C LYS A 141 11.77 -4.08 -11.64
N PRO A 142 11.73 -4.36 -12.96
CA PRO A 142 12.42 -3.55 -13.94
C PRO A 142 12.05 -2.07 -13.85
N GLU A 143 13.06 -1.22 -14.00
CA GLU A 143 12.86 0.23 -14.02
C GLU A 143 12.23 0.66 -15.35
N ARG A 144 11.37 1.68 -15.29
CA ARG A 144 10.90 2.37 -16.49
C ARG A 144 11.21 3.85 -16.41
N ARG A 145 11.16 4.54 -17.54
CA ARG A 145 11.30 5.99 -17.62
C ARG A 145 10.09 6.59 -18.30
N THR A 146 9.64 7.70 -17.77
CA THR A 146 8.67 8.58 -18.44
C THR A 146 9.32 9.28 -19.64
N LYS A 147 8.52 9.88 -20.51
CA LYS A 147 9.01 10.63 -21.67
C LYS A 147 9.92 11.79 -21.27
N GLY A 148 9.64 12.44 -20.14
CA GLY A 148 10.45 13.49 -19.54
C GLY A 148 11.68 12.98 -18.78
N GLY A 149 11.94 11.68 -18.75
CA GLY A 149 13.14 11.08 -18.17
C GLY A 149 13.08 10.73 -16.68
N LEU A 150 11.97 11.03 -15.98
CA LEU A 150 11.77 10.60 -14.58
C LEU A 150 11.65 9.08 -14.50
N MET A 151 12.25 8.50 -13.45
CA MET A 151 12.15 7.07 -13.18
C MET A 151 10.74 6.71 -12.73
N VAL A 152 10.28 5.52 -13.12
CA VAL A 152 9.05 4.89 -12.66
C VAL A 152 9.45 3.56 -12.02
N LEU A 153 9.23 3.45 -10.71
CA LEU A 153 9.70 2.35 -9.87
C LEU A 153 8.53 1.75 -9.10
N SER A 154 8.56 0.44 -8.85
CA SER A 154 7.70 -0.13 -7.80
C SER A 154 8.17 0.36 -6.42
N ALA A 155 7.29 0.39 -5.42
CA ALA A 155 7.64 0.86 -4.08
C ALA A 155 8.86 0.11 -3.49
N ILE A 156 8.94 -1.21 -3.68
CA ILE A 156 10.09 -2.01 -3.25
C ILE A 156 11.35 -1.68 -4.03
N THR A 157 11.26 -1.50 -5.35
CA THR A 157 12.44 -1.12 -6.15
C THR A 157 12.97 0.24 -5.74
N ARG A 158 12.08 1.21 -5.45
CA ARG A 158 12.46 2.53 -4.94
C ARG A 158 13.15 2.43 -3.58
N LEU A 159 12.64 1.58 -2.67
CA LEU A 159 13.26 1.35 -1.37
C LEU A 159 14.74 0.94 -1.50
N PHE A 160 15.05 -0.02 -2.38
CA PHE A 160 16.41 -0.53 -2.54
C PHE A 160 17.30 0.34 -3.43
N LYS A 161 16.77 1.00 -4.47
CA LYS A 161 17.61 1.76 -5.42
C LYS A 161 17.76 3.24 -5.06
N VAL A 162 16.78 3.81 -4.35
CA VAL A 162 16.73 5.22 -3.96
C VAL A 162 16.87 5.36 -2.46
N ASP A 163 15.98 4.72 -1.69
CA ASP A 163 15.84 5.06 -0.28
C ASP A 163 16.97 4.50 0.61
N ILE A 164 17.55 3.37 0.21
CA ILE A 164 18.63 2.71 0.94
C ILE A 164 19.85 3.61 1.15
N LYS A 165 20.07 4.58 0.25
CA LYS A 165 21.17 5.55 0.34
C LYS A 165 21.05 6.47 1.55
N ASN A 166 19.83 6.65 2.06
CA ASN A 166 19.53 7.47 3.23
C ASN A 166 19.34 6.63 4.50
N MET A 167 19.50 5.30 4.41
CA MET A 167 19.46 4.41 5.57
C MET A 167 20.85 4.28 6.22
N PRO A 168 20.91 3.91 7.51
CA PRO A 168 22.17 3.56 8.15
C PRO A 168 22.93 2.48 7.37
N ALA A 169 24.26 2.60 7.30
CA ALA A 169 25.13 1.69 6.52
C ALA A 169 25.06 0.21 6.95
N ASP A 170 24.51 -0.06 8.14
CA ASP A 170 24.28 -1.38 8.70
C ASP A 170 22.85 -1.91 8.53
N ALA A 171 21.93 -1.15 7.92
CA ALA A 171 20.55 -1.57 7.70
C ALA A 171 20.44 -2.91 6.94
N MET A 172 21.35 -3.16 6.00
CA MET A 172 21.45 -4.44 5.28
C MET A 172 22.23 -5.53 6.00
N LYS A 173 23.04 -5.19 7.01
CA LYS A 173 23.77 -6.21 7.79
C LYS A 173 22.84 -7.07 8.65
N ALA A 174 21.66 -6.54 9.00
CA ALA A 174 20.60 -7.27 9.69
C ALA A 174 19.80 -8.22 8.78
N SER A 175 20.04 -8.20 7.47
CA SER A 175 19.46 -9.13 6.50
C SER A 175 20.42 -10.31 6.24
N SER A 176 19.88 -11.50 6.04
CA SER A 176 20.64 -12.63 5.48
C SER A 176 20.81 -12.49 3.97
N SER A 177 19.89 -11.81 3.29
CA SER A 177 19.93 -11.56 1.84
C SER A 177 20.88 -10.40 1.51
N PRO A 178 21.95 -10.63 0.72
CA PRO A 178 22.82 -9.56 0.24
C PRO A 178 22.07 -8.55 -0.66
N TYR A 179 22.54 -7.31 -0.70
CA TYR A 179 21.93 -6.26 -1.52
C TYR A 179 21.92 -6.63 -3.01
N GLU A 180 22.99 -7.25 -3.49
CA GLU A 180 23.17 -7.70 -4.88
C GLU A 180 22.18 -8.80 -5.24
N ALA A 181 21.85 -9.68 -4.31
CA ALA A 181 20.85 -10.74 -4.50
C ALA A 181 19.44 -10.12 -4.63
N VAL A 182 19.10 -9.15 -3.78
CA VAL A 182 17.81 -8.43 -3.84
C VAL A 182 17.69 -7.59 -5.12
N CYS A 183 18.78 -6.96 -5.55
CA CYS A 183 18.82 -6.12 -6.74
C CYS A 183 19.06 -6.89 -8.06
N CYS A 184 19.09 -8.22 -8.01
CA CYS A 184 19.18 -9.04 -9.21
C CYS A 184 17.84 -8.99 -9.99
N GLU A 185 17.90 -8.61 -11.27
CA GLU A 185 16.70 -8.50 -12.12
C GLU A 185 16.14 -9.88 -12.54
N ASP A 186 16.98 -10.91 -12.55
CA ASP A 186 16.55 -12.29 -12.73
C ASP A 186 15.94 -12.80 -11.42
N ILE A 187 14.61 -12.95 -11.43
CA ILE A 187 13.84 -13.35 -10.24
C ILE A 187 14.28 -14.73 -9.74
N PHE A 188 14.64 -15.65 -10.64
CA PHE A 188 15.07 -16.99 -10.24
C PHE A 188 16.44 -16.94 -9.54
N GLN A 189 17.40 -16.23 -10.11
CA GLN A 189 18.71 -16.04 -9.48
C GLN A 189 18.60 -15.28 -8.15
N SER A 190 17.77 -14.23 -8.11
CA SER A 190 17.48 -13.47 -6.89
C SER A 190 16.90 -14.37 -5.80
N MET A 191 15.86 -15.13 -6.12
CA MET A 191 15.21 -16.04 -5.16
C MET A 191 16.18 -17.13 -4.68
N TYR A 192 16.89 -17.77 -5.62
CA TYR A 192 17.83 -18.85 -5.32
C TYR A 192 18.95 -18.37 -4.39
N THR A 193 19.56 -17.23 -4.69
CA THR A 193 20.65 -16.67 -3.89
C THR A 193 20.19 -16.22 -2.51
N GLN A 194 19.03 -15.55 -2.41
CA GLN A 194 18.45 -15.17 -1.11
C GLN A 194 18.14 -16.41 -0.24
N MET A 195 17.58 -17.46 -0.85
CA MET A 195 17.33 -18.73 -0.16
C MET A 195 18.63 -19.38 0.32
N LEU A 196 19.63 -19.47 -0.56
CA LEU A 196 20.94 -20.05 -0.23
C LEU A 196 21.61 -19.31 0.94
N CYS A 197 21.64 -17.98 0.91
CA CYS A 197 22.18 -17.17 2.01
C CYS A 197 21.39 -17.36 3.31
N GLY A 198 20.06 -17.43 3.22
CA GLY A 198 19.20 -17.73 4.36
C GLY A 198 19.52 -19.08 5.01
N LEU A 199 19.63 -20.15 4.21
CA LEU A 199 19.96 -21.48 4.70
C LEU A 199 21.37 -21.57 5.31
N TYR A 200 22.33 -20.83 4.74
CA TYR A 200 23.69 -20.76 5.25
C TYR A 200 23.74 -20.08 6.63
N GLU A 201 22.95 -19.01 6.83
CA GLU A 201 22.90 -18.26 8.08
C GLU A 201 21.78 -18.69 9.03
N ARG A 202 21.16 -19.85 8.81
CA ARG A 202 19.96 -20.32 9.54
C ARG A 202 20.04 -20.23 11.07
N GLU A 203 21.22 -20.45 11.66
CA GLU A 203 21.43 -20.39 13.11
C GLU A 203 21.40 -18.95 13.66
N ARG A 204 21.63 -17.95 12.79
CA ARG A 204 21.57 -16.52 13.10
C ARG A 204 20.22 -15.92 12.75
N ILE A 205 19.36 -16.64 12.01
CA ILE A 205 18.03 -16.16 11.64
C ILE A 205 17.12 -16.25 12.87
N ILE A 206 16.82 -15.08 13.42
CA ILE A 206 15.85 -14.96 14.52
C ILE A 206 14.46 -14.65 13.94
N ARG A 207 14.35 -14.27 12.65
CA ARG A 207 13.10 -13.79 12.03
C ARG A 207 12.42 -14.74 11.02
N ALA A 208 12.75 -16.03 11.03
CA ALA A 208 12.06 -17.07 10.28
C ALA A 208 12.62 -18.45 10.72
N GLY A 209 11.85 -19.26 11.42
CA GLY A 209 12.28 -20.62 11.77
C GLY A 209 11.37 -21.32 12.80
N PRO A 210 10.93 -22.56 12.55
CA PRO A 210 9.95 -23.28 13.38
C PRO A 210 10.46 -23.77 14.75
N SER A 211 11.71 -23.47 15.12
CA SER A 211 12.36 -24.08 16.30
C SER A 211 12.92 -23.07 17.31
N LEU A 212 12.51 -21.81 17.29
CA LEU A 212 13.00 -20.81 18.26
C LEU A 212 11.86 -19.94 18.81
N PRO A 213 11.79 -19.70 20.14
CA PRO A 213 10.78 -18.83 20.78
C PRO A 213 10.93 -17.33 20.43
N ARG A 214 11.69 -16.99 19.39
CA ARG A 214 12.01 -15.62 18.93
C ARG A 214 11.64 -15.38 17.46
N ALA A 215 11.11 -16.37 16.75
CA ALA A 215 10.80 -16.31 15.33
C ALA A 215 9.32 -16.03 15.04
N TYR A 216 9.07 -15.30 13.96
CA TYR A 216 7.74 -14.97 13.46
C TYR A 216 7.80 -14.81 11.93
N TYR A 217 6.67 -14.93 11.25
CA TYR A 217 6.55 -14.69 9.82
C TYR A 217 6.00 -13.28 9.57
N GLY A 218 6.79 -12.39 8.96
CA GLY A 218 6.37 -11.04 8.63
C GLY A 218 5.83 -10.93 7.21
N SER A 219 4.54 -10.62 7.05
CA SER A 219 3.92 -10.37 5.74
C SER A 219 2.62 -9.56 5.88
N SER A 220 2.18 -8.94 4.79
CA SER A 220 0.81 -8.43 4.71
C SER A 220 -0.15 -9.62 4.64
N VAL A 221 -0.96 -9.85 5.67
CA VAL A 221 -1.94 -10.95 5.74
C VAL A 221 -3.39 -10.47 5.87
N THR A 222 -3.60 -9.17 5.75
CA THR A 222 -4.93 -8.55 5.70
C THR A 222 -5.43 -8.43 4.26
N GLY A 223 -6.73 -8.17 4.10
CA GLY A 223 -7.34 -8.03 2.77
C GLY A 223 -7.24 -9.30 1.94
N SER A 224 -6.91 -9.16 0.65
CA SER A 224 -6.80 -10.30 -0.27
C SER A 224 -5.68 -11.29 0.09
N MET A 225 -4.71 -10.91 0.92
CA MET A 225 -3.64 -11.81 1.35
C MET A 225 -4.07 -12.78 2.46
N SER A 226 -5.20 -12.53 3.13
CA SER A 226 -5.74 -13.43 4.16
C SER A 226 -5.99 -14.86 3.64
N GLN A 227 -6.20 -15.02 2.32
CA GLN A 227 -6.35 -16.32 1.65
C GLN A 227 -5.13 -17.25 1.77
N TYR A 228 -3.97 -16.72 2.16
CA TYR A 228 -2.72 -17.46 2.34
C TYR A 228 -2.45 -17.87 3.78
N ILE A 229 -3.20 -17.34 4.77
CA ILE A 229 -3.00 -17.64 6.19
C ILE A 229 -2.93 -19.16 6.46
N PRO A 230 -3.87 -20.01 5.97
CA PRO A 230 -3.79 -21.45 6.23
C PRO A 230 -2.53 -22.11 5.66
N THR A 231 -2.02 -21.63 4.52
CA THR A 231 -0.78 -22.12 3.90
C THR A 231 0.44 -21.70 4.71
N VAL A 232 0.47 -20.45 5.18
CA VAL A 232 1.54 -19.93 6.04
C VAL A 232 1.54 -20.66 7.38
N ASP A 233 0.38 -20.89 8.00
CA ASP A 233 0.27 -21.63 9.26
C ASP A 233 0.81 -23.06 9.12
N TYR A 234 0.47 -23.73 8.01
CA TYR A 234 0.95 -25.07 7.71
C TYR A 234 2.48 -25.14 7.60
N TYR A 235 3.10 -24.26 6.80
CA TYR A 235 4.56 -24.29 6.59
C TYR A 235 5.36 -23.70 7.75
N SER A 236 4.79 -22.75 8.48
CA SER A 236 5.46 -22.14 9.62
C SER A 236 5.40 -23.03 10.88
N GLY A 237 4.49 -24.00 10.93
CA GLY A 237 4.26 -24.80 12.13
C GLY A 237 3.57 -24.01 13.24
N GLY A 238 2.76 -23.01 12.88
CA GLY A 238 2.03 -22.17 13.83
C GLY A 238 2.85 -21.02 14.45
N LEU A 239 3.88 -20.53 13.77
CA LEU A 239 4.58 -19.31 14.21
C LEU A 239 3.64 -18.10 14.13
N PRO A 240 3.81 -17.09 15.00
CA PRO A 240 3.08 -15.85 14.89
C PRO A 240 3.26 -15.20 13.51
N VAL A 241 2.15 -14.77 12.92
CA VAL A 241 2.11 -14.09 11.63
C VAL A 241 1.89 -12.60 11.87
N ILE A 242 2.88 -11.79 11.56
CA ILE A 242 2.89 -10.37 11.89
C ILE A 242 2.62 -9.52 10.65
N SER A 243 1.54 -8.75 10.70
CA SER A 243 1.31 -7.62 9.80
C SER A 243 1.59 -6.32 10.56
N ALA A 244 2.77 -5.74 10.32
CA ALA A 244 3.29 -4.65 11.15
C ALA A 244 2.76 -3.26 10.77
N MET A 245 2.42 -3.04 9.51
CA MET A 245 2.06 -1.72 8.99
C MET A 245 1.09 -1.81 7.82
N TYR A 246 0.36 -0.72 7.59
CA TYR A 246 -0.36 -0.46 6.35
C TYR A 246 0.36 0.62 5.54
N VAL A 247 0.67 0.30 4.29
CA VAL A 247 1.38 1.17 3.33
C VAL A 247 0.75 1.00 1.95
N SER A 248 0.59 2.11 1.24
CA SER A 248 0.22 2.18 -0.17
C SER A 248 1.27 2.94 -0.99
N SER A 249 1.12 2.98 -2.32
CA SER A 249 1.98 3.83 -3.17
C SER A 249 1.77 5.31 -2.86
N GLU A 250 0.56 5.71 -2.47
CA GLU A 250 0.16 7.07 -2.14
C GLU A 250 0.66 7.53 -0.76
N CYS A 251 0.67 6.66 0.24
CA CYS A 251 1.06 7.04 1.61
C CYS A 251 1.49 5.85 2.47
N ALA A 252 2.15 6.12 3.60
CA ALA A 252 2.40 5.16 4.67
C ALA A 252 1.85 5.73 5.97
N VAL A 253 0.72 5.21 6.46
CA VAL A 253 -0.04 5.85 7.55
C VAL A 253 -0.36 4.94 8.72
N GLY A 254 -0.43 3.62 8.53
CA GLY A 254 -0.90 2.71 9.58
C GLY A 254 0.22 1.87 10.20
N ILE A 255 0.20 1.74 11.52
CA ILE A 255 1.08 0.83 12.27
C ILE A 255 0.21 -0.09 13.13
N ASN A 256 0.49 -1.39 13.13
CA ASN A 256 -0.15 -2.33 14.05
C ASN A 256 0.52 -2.25 15.43
N PHE A 257 -0.24 -1.79 16.44
CA PHE A 257 0.25 -1.65 17.81
C PHE A 257 0.22 -2.98 18.60
N ASP A 258 -0.52 -3.96 18.10
CA ASP A 258 -0.53 -5.34 18.61
C ASP A 258 -0.06 -6.31 17.51
N PRO A 259 1.26 -6.36 17.24
CA PRO A 259 1.79 -7.14 16.12
C PRO A 259 1.61 -8.65 16.25
N PHE A 260 1.22 -9.16 17.44
CA PHE A 260 1.04 -10.60 17.72
C PHE A 260 -0.44 -11.03 17.81
N CYS A 261 -1.39 -10.11 17.55
CA CYS A 261 -2.80 -10.48 17.45
C CYS A 261 -3.05 -11.52 16.36
N ASN A 262 -4.22 -12.15 16.41
CA ASN A 262 -4.64 -13.06 15.35
C ASN A 262 -4.69 -12.29 14.01
N PRO A 263 -4.22 -12.86 12.89
CA PRO A 263 -4.29 -12.21 11.57
C PRO A 263 -5.68 -11.67 11.17
N SER A 264 -6.76 -12.30 11.64
CA SER A 264 -8.13 -11.86 11.39
C SER A 264 -8.56 -10.64 12.23
N GLU A 265 -7.83 -10.32 13.29
CA GLU A 265 -8.14 -9.25 14.23
C GLU A 265 -7.33 -7.98 13.98
N VAL A 266 -6.28 -8.07 13.16
CA VAL A 266 -5.32 -7.00 12.84
C VAL A 266 -6.03 -5.66 12.60
N SER A 267 -5.59 -4.66 13.34
CA SER A 267 -6.00 -3.27 13.20
C SER A 267 -4.75 -2.39 13.17
N TYR A 268 -4.77 -1.37 12.32
CA TYR A 268 -3.68 -0.41 12.18
C TYR A 268 -4.08 0.91 12.84
N THR A 269 -3.27 1.39 13.78
CA THR A 269 -3.38 2.75 14.31
C THR A 269 -2.88 3.73 13.26
N PHE A 270 -3.71 4.67 12.84
CA PHE A 270 -3.34 5.64 11.82
C PHE A 270 -2.57 6.81 12.45
N MET A 271 -1.34 6.99 12.01
CA MET A 271 -0.38 7.92 12.59
C MET A 271 -0.66 9.36 12.13
N PRO A 272 -1.08 10.28 13.02
CA PRO A 272 -1.60 11.60 12.62
C PRO A 272 -0.60 12.50 11.88
N GLN A 273 0.70 12.34 12.10
CA GLN A 273 1.73 13.14 11.43
C GLN A 273 2.02 12.71 9.98
N ALA A 274 1.56 11.53 9.56
CA ALA A 274 2.02 10.87 8.34
C ALA A 274 1.49 11.52 7.06
N ALA A 275 0.23 11.93 7.09
CA ALA A 275 -0.49 12.63 6.05
C ALA A 275 -1.70 13.30 6.70
N TYR A 276 -2.29 14.31 6.06
CA TYR A 276 -3.63 14.74 6.47
C TYR A 276 -4.65 13.73 5.92
N MET A 277 -5.50 13.20 6.79
CA MET A 277 -6.37 12.05 6.53
C MET A 277 -7.83 12.43 6.79
N GLU A 278 -8.66 12.16 5.79
CA GLU A 278 -10.10 12.25 5.89
C GLU A 278 -10.71 10.88 5.53
N PHE A 279 -11.96 10.67 5.91
CA PHE A 279 -12.64 9.38 5.84
C PHE A 279 -14.02 9.57 5.23
N LEU A 280 -14.21 9.07 4.02
CA LEU A 280 -15.48 9.16 3.31
C LEU A 280 -16.41 8.01 3.77
N PRO A 281 -17.54 8.30 4.44
CA PRO A 281 -18.48 7.26 4.87
C PRO A 281 -19.03 6.45 3.69
N LEU A 282 -19.22 5.14 3.88
CA LEU A 282 -19.82 4.28 2.86
C LEU A 282 -21.34 4.18 2.92
N ASP A 283 -21.94 4.56 4.05
CA ASP A 283 -23.38 4.39 4.29
C ASP A 283 -24.26 5.35 3.46
N ASP A 284 -23.69 6.43 2.89
CA ASP A 284 -24.45 7.46 2.14
C ASP A 284 -23.62 8.10 1.01
N LEU A 285 -23.44 7.35 -0.09
CA LEU A 285 -22.45 7.63 -1.15
C LEU A 285 -22.73 8.88 -2.01
N GLU A 286 -23.93 9.44 -2.01
CA GLU A 286 -24.28 10.56 -2.91
C GLU A 286 -23.99 11.95 -2.32
N PHE A 287 -23.91 12.10 -0.99
CA PHE A 287 -23.77 13.42 -0.33
C PHE A 287 -22.84 13.45 0.88
N SER A 288 -22.13 12.36 1.20
CA SER A 288 -21.26 12.35 2.36
C SER A 288 -19.97 13.17 2.14
N GLU A 289 -19.76 14.19 2.96
CA GLU A 289 -18.45 14.83 3.09
C GLU A 289 -17.51 13.95 3.94
N PRO A 290 -16.22 13.84 3.58
CA PRO A 290 -15.24 13.15 4.41
C PRO A 290 -15.12 13.75 5.81
N VAL A 291 -15.17 12.89 6.82
CA VAL A 291 -14.93 13.25 8.22
C VAL A 291 -13.44 13.26 8.54
N ASP A 292 -13.04 14.04 9.53
CA ASP A 292 -11.63 14.08 9.99
C ASP A 292 -11.25 12.79 10.73
N LEU A 293 -9.94 12.51 10.80
CA LEU A 293 -9.37 11.35 11.49
C LEU A 293 -9.97 11.08 12.88
N VAL A 294 -10.13 12.11 13.72
CA VAL A 294 -10.62 11.92 15.10
C VAL A 294 -12.15 11.83 15.21
N ASN A 295 -12.87 12.09 14.13
CA ASN A 295 -14.33 12.15 14.09
C ASN A 295 -14.98 10.87 13.51
N VAL A 296 -14.18 9.83 13.25
CA VAL A 296 -14.69 8.53 12.82
C VAL A 296 -15.39 7.80 13.96
N GLU A 297 -16.35 6.94 13.65
CA GLU A 297 -17.14 6.22 14.65
C GLU A 297 -16.81 4.73 14.66
N ILE A 298 -16.68 4.13 15.85
CA ILE A 298 -16.41 2.69 16.02
C ILE A 298 -17.48 1.88 15.29
N GLY A 299 -17.04 0.88 14.52
CA GLY A 299 -17.91 -0.01 13.76
C GLY A 299 -18.31 0.51 12.39
N LYS A 300 -18.19 1.82 12.11
CA LYS A 300 -18.48 2.39 10.79
C LYS A 300 -17.35 2.13 9.79
N GLU A 301 -17.73 2.13 8.52
CA GLU A 301 -16.84 1.88 7.38
C GLU A 301 -16.61 3.14 6.56
N TYR A 302 -15.35 3.34 6.16
CA TYR A 302 -14.92 4.53 5.46
C TYR A 302 -13.92 4.19 4.36
N GLU A 303 -13.97 4.95 3.28
CA GLU A 303 -12.92 5.02 2.28
C GLU A 303 -11.86 6.07 2.70
N LEU A 304 -10.58 5.68 2.62
CA LEU A 304 -9.47 6.57 2.98
C LEU A 304 -9.26 7.67 1.92
N VAL A 305 -9.25 8.92 2.39
CA VAL A 305 -8.90 10.11 1.62
C VAL A 305 -7.66 10.75 2.22
N VAL A 306 -6.66 11.07 1.40
CA VAL A 306 -5.37 11.59 1.88
C VAL A 306 -5.00 12.92 1.21
N THR A 307 -4.32 13.76 1.99
CA THR A 307 -3.57 14.91 1.51
C THR A 307 -2.12 14.80 1.96
N THR A 308 -1.19 14.92 1.03
CA THR A 308 0.22 14.55 1.21
C THR A 308 1.18 15.61 0.66
N TYR A 309 2.42 15.62 1.13
CA TYR A 309 3.46 16.59 0.71
C TYR A 309 3.82 16.52 -0.78
N ASN A 310 3.70 15.34 -1.41
CA ASN A 310 3.92 15.16 -2.85
C ASN A 310 2.79 15.71 -3.75
N GLY A 311 1.78 16.36 -3.16
CA GLY A 311 0.76 17.08 -3.91
C GLY A 311 -0.47 16.27 -4.32
N LEU A 312 -0.79 15.20 -3.59
CA LEU A 312 -2.13 14.63 -3.63
C LEU A 312 -2.98 15.41 -2.63
N TYR A 313 -4.11 15.97 -3.06
CA TYR A 313 -5.00 16.78 -2.23
C TYR A 313 -6.40 16.17 -2.23
N ARG A 314 -6.92 15.83 -1.04
CA ARG A 314 -8.18 15.09 -0.84
C ARG A 314 -8.34 13.93 -1.84
N TYR A 315 -7.25 13.19 -2.04
CA TYR A 315 -7.18 12.09 -3.00
C TYR A 315 -7.75 10.81 -2.38
N ARG A 316 -8.68 10.19 -3.10
CA ARG A 316 -9.30 8.91 -2.75
C ARG A 316 -8.36 7.75 -3.04
N VAL A 317 -7.90 7.07 -2.00
CA VAL A 317 -7.01 5.89 -2.11
C VAL A 317 -7.76 4.69 -2.70
N GLY A 318 -9.07 4.62 -2.41
CA GLY A 318 -9.94 3.50 -2.76
C GLY A 318 -9.86 2.33 -1.78
N ASP A 319 -9.13 2.47 -0.67
CA ASP A 319 -9.05 1.45 0.37
C ASP A 319 -10.13 1.68 1.44
N ILE A 320 -10.83 0.61 1.82
CA ILE A 320 -11.96 0.62 2.74
C ILE A 320 -11.53 0.05 4.09
N PHE A 321 -11.86 0.79 5.14
CA PHE A 321 -11.51 0.48 6.51
C PHE A 321 -12.73 0.51 7.43
N ARG A 322 -12.74 -0.37 8.42
CA ARG A 322 -13.66 -0.31 9.55
C ARG A 322 -12.94 0.16 10.80
N VAL A 323 -13.54 1.11 11.53
CA VAL A 323 -12.99 1.56 12.81
C VAL A 323 -13.19 0.45 13.86
N THR A 324 -12.12 0.00 14.48
CA THR A 324 -12.16 -1.06 15.51
C THR A 324 -11.93 -0.55 16.92
N GLY A 325 -11.35 0.63 17.07
CA GLY A 325 -11.04 1.21 18.37
C GLY A 325 -10.19 2.47 18.23
N PHE A 326 -9.59 2.89 19.35
CA PHE A 326 -8.72 4.05 19.42
C PHE A 326 -7.54 3.74 20.34
N HIS A 327 -6.35 4.20 19.96
CA HIS A 327 -5.22 4.35 20.88
C HIS A 327 -5.08 5.84 21.18
N ASN A 328 -5.31 6.22 22.45
CA ASN A 328 -5.48 7.62 22.83
C ASN A 328 -6.59 8.28 21.97
N SER A 329 -6.28 9.33 21.21
CA SER A 329 -7.21 9.97 20.28
C SER A 329 -7.03 9.53 18.82
N ALA A 330 -6.06 8.65 18.53
CA ALA A 330 -5.83 8.13 17.19
C ALA A 330 -6.67 6.86 16.93
N PRO A 331 -7.51 6.84 15.88
CA PRO A 331 -8.32 5.67 15.54
C PRO A 331 -7.48 4.49 15.05
N GLN A 332 -8.01 3.30 15.29
CA GLN A 332 -7.52 2.02 14.80
C GLN A 332 -8.48 1.47 13.76
N PHE A 333 -7.92 0.99 12.66
CA PHE A 333 -8.68 0.58 11.49
C PHE A 333 -8.33 -0.84 11.06
N ARG A 334 -9.37 -1.65 10.84
CA ARG A 334 -9.25 -2.92 10.15
C ARG A 334 -9.41 -2.70 8.66
N PHE A 335 -8.43 -3.14 7.87
CA PHE A 335 -8.54 -3.15 6.42
C PHE A 335 -9.58 -4.18 5.98
N LEU A 336 -10.56 -3.75 5.18
CA LEU A 336 -11.60 -4.64 4.66
C LEU A 336 -11.30 -5.03 3.21
N ALA A 337 -11.21 -4.04 2.32
CA ALA A 337 -11.10 -4.27 0.90
C ALA A 337 -10.52 -3.05 0.18
N ARG A 338 -10.15 -3.24 -1.08
CA ARG A 338 -9.90 -2.15 -2.02
C ARG A 338 -11.07 -2.09 -2.99
N ARG A 339 -11.66 -0.90 -3.13
CA ARG A 339 -12.79 -0.63 -4.03
C ARG A 339 -12.44 -1.04 -5.46
N ASN A 340 -13.44 -1.57 -6.16
CA ASN A 340 -13.35 -2.04 -7.53
C ASN A 340 -12.32 -3.17 -7.76
N VAL A 341 -11.87 -3.90 -6.73
CA VAL A 341 -11.00 -5.07 -6.94
C VAL A 341 -11.84 -6.35 -6.85
N LEU A 342 -11.87 -7.11 -7.94
CA LEU A 342 -12.61 -8.37 -8.05
C LEU A 342 -11.68 -9.59 -7.91
N LEU A 343 -10.50 -9.56 -8.52
CA LEU A 343 -9.51 -10.64 -8.42
C LEU A 343 -8.14 -10.10 -7.97
N SER A 344 -7.44 -10.85 -7.12
CA SER A 344 -6.07 -10.56 -6.67
C SER A 344 -5.36 -11.82 -6.17
N ILE A 345 -4.18 -12.13 -6.71
CA ILE A 345 -3.32 -13.24 -6.25
C ILE A 345 -2.10 -12.71 -5.51
N ASP A 346 -1.44 -11.69 -6.04
CA ASP A 346 -0.27 -11.04 -5.47
C ASP A 346 -0.51 -9.51 -5.42
N THR A 347 0.30 -8.74 -6.14
CA THR A 347 0.19 -7.29 -6.28
C THR A 347 -0.87 -6.88 -7.30
N ASP A 348 -1.33 -7.84 -8.11
CA ASP A 348 -2.32 -7.64 -9.13
C ASP A 348 -3.72 -7.42 -8.53
N LYS A 349 -4.45 -6.50 -9.13
CA LYS A 349 -5.77 -6.00 -8.72
C LYS A 349 -6.64 -5.85 -9.97
N THR A 350 -7.38 -6.91 -10.30
CA THR A 350 -8.24 -6.92 -11.50
C THR A 350 -9.63 -6.47 -11.12
N ASP A 351 -10.12 -5.42 -11.78
CA ASP A 351 -11.49 -4.92 -11.62
C ASP A 351 -12.48 -5.62 -12.55
N GLU A 352 -13.76 -5.36 -12.34
CA GLU A 352 -14.85 -5.95 -13.14
C GLU A 352 -14.73 -5.56 -14.62
N THR A 353 -14.44 -4.30 -14.92
CA THR A 353 -14.28 -3.79 -16.29
C THR A 353 -13.13 -4.49 -17.03
N THR A 354 -11.99 -4.68 -16.37
CA THR A 354 -10.83 -5.38 -16.93
C THR A 354 -11.14 -6.85 -17.17
N LEU A 355 -11.82 -7.50 -16.22
CA LEU A 355 -12.26 -8.89 -16.38
C LEU A 355 -13.26 -9.03 -17.53
N GLN A 356 -14.28 -8.17 -17.60
CA GLN A 356 -15.26 -8.16 -18.67
C GLN A 356 -14.58 -7.96 -20.04
N GLY A 357 -13.69 -6.97 -20.17
CA GLY A 357 -12.94 -6.75 -21.40
C GLY A 357 -12.03 -7.93 -21.77
N ALA A 358 -11.46 -8.63 -20.79
CA ALA A 358 -10.69 -9.85 -21.03
C ALA A 358 -11.57 -11.00 -21.54
N VAL A 359 -12.75 -11.19 -20.95
CA VAL A 359 -13.75 -12.18 -21.39
C VAL A 359 -14.24 -11.86 -22.80
N GLU A 360 -14.59 -10.61 -23.11
CA GLU A 360 -15.04 -10.19 -24.45
C GLU A 360 -14.00 -10.48 -25.53
N ARG A 361 -12.72 -10.16 -25.28
CA ARG A 361 -11.62 -10.51 -26.20
C ARG A 361 -11.41 -12.03 -26.32
N GLY A 362 -11.56 -12.76 -25.23
CA GLY A 362 -11.50 -14.23 -25.20
C GLY A 362 -12.61 -14.84 -26.06
N VAL A 363 -13.85 -14.38 -25.89
CA VAL A 363 -15.01 -14.81 -26.67
C VAL A 363 -14.86 -14.47 -28.15
N GLN A 364 -14.37 -13.27 -28.49
CA GLN A 364 -14.08 -12.92 -29.90
C GLN A 364 -13.03 -13.84 -30.53
N THR A 365 -11.98 -14.20 -29.78
CA THR A 365 -10.97 -15.17 -30.24
C THR A 365 -11.59 -16.55 -30.42
N ALA A 366 -12.39 -17.01 -29.46
CA ALA A 366 -13.08 -18.30 -29.54
C ALA A 366 -14.05 -18.35 -30.74
N GLN A 367 -14.79 -17.27 -31.01
CA GLN A 367 -15.69 -17.13 -32.16
C GLN A 367 -14.97 -17.21 -33.52
N ARG A 368 -13.69 -16.80 -33.58
CA ARG A 368 -12.85 -16.92 -34.78
C ARG A 368 -12.35 -18.36 -34.99
N VAL A 369 -12.31 -19.17 -33.93
CA VAL A 369 -11.83 -20.56 -33.97
C VAL A 369 -13.00 -21.56 -34.12
N GLN A 370 -14.21 -21.24 -33.62
CA GLN A 370 -15.47 -21.99 -33.85
C GLN A 370 -16.72 -21.08 -33.76
N SER A 371 -17.73 -21.37 -34.58
CA SER A 371 -19.00 -20.63 -34.70
C SER A 371 -19.94 -20.79 -33.47
N GLY A 372 -19.71 -20.05 -32.37
CA GLY A 372 -20.65 -20.06 -31.23
C GLY A 372 -20.52 -18.88 -30.25
N ARG A 373 -21.63 -18.50 -29.60
CA ARG A 373 -21.71 -17.44 -28.55
C ARG A 373 -21.73 -18.08 -27.15
N GLY A 374 -20.96 -17.55 -26.20
CA GLY A 374 -20.92 -18.00 -24.80
C GLY A 374 -21.20 -16.87 -23.80
N GLY A 375 -21.70 -17.23 -22.62
CA GLY A 375 -21.98 -16.34 -21.47
C GLY A 375 -21.35 -16.87 -20.17
N LEU A 376 -21.23 -16.02 -19.15
CA LEU A 376 -20.45 -16.28 -17.93
C LEU A 376 -21.27 -16.93 -16.81
N HIS A 377 -20.69 -17.88 -16.06
CA HIS A 377 -21.20 -18.31 -14.75
C HIS A 377 -20.06 -18.57 -13.76
N GLU A 378 -19.95 -17.69 -12.74
CA GLU A 378 -19.27 -17.81 -11.43
C GLU A 378 -17.76 -18.17 -11.37
N LEU A 379 -17.03 -17.73 -10.33
CA LEU A 379 -15.56 -17.84 -10.22
C LEU A 379 -15.09 -18.21 -8.81
N ARG A 380 -14.07 -19.10 -8.72
CA ARG A 380 -13.27 -19.36 -7.50
C ARG A 380 -11.80 -19.57 -7.86
N GLY A 381 -10.89 -19.08 -7.02
CA GLY A 381 -9.45 -19.37 -7.14
C GLY A 381 -9.13 -20.85 -6.80
N HIS A 382 -8.25 -21.47 -7.58
CA HIS A 382 -7.81 -22.86 -7.37
C HIS A 382 -6.59 -22.95 -6.42
N ARG A 383 -6.29 -24.16 -5.91
CA ARG A 383 -5.33 -24.39 -4.81
C ARG A 383 -3.89 -24.68 -5.27
N ASP A 384 -3.61 -24.69 -6.57
CA ASP A 384 -2.27 -24.97 -7.10
C ASP A 384 -1.28 -23.82 -6.86
N ASP A 385 0.03 -24.11 -6.84
CA ASP A 385 1.12 -23.14 -6.64
C ASP A 385 2.01 -23.07 -7.90
N PRO A 386 2.13 -21.91 -8.58
CA PRO A 386 1.52 -20.63 -8.25
C PRO A 386 -0.01 -20.62 -8.45
N ARG A 387 -0.71 -19.92 -7.54
CA ARG A 387 -2.14 -19.68 -7.70
C ARG A 387 -2.40 -18.94 -9.00
N HIS A 388 -3.53 -19.23 -9.63
CA HIS A 388 -3.94 -18.65 -10.90
C HIS A 388 -5.44 -18.35 -10.90
N TYR A 389 -5.85 -17.39 -11.74
CA TYR A 389 -7.28 -17.11 -11.96
C TYR A 389 -7.90 -18.23 -12.79
N VAL A 390 -9.06 -18.71 -12.36
CA VAL A 390 -9.86 -19.67 -13.12
C VAL A 390 -11.12 -18.96 -13.57
N ILE A 391 -11.32 -18.87 -14.90
CA ILE A 391 -12.52 -18.27 -15.52
C ILE A 391 -13.42 -19.37 -16.07
N PHE A 392 -14.63 -19.52 -15.50
CA PHE A 392 -15.63 -20.44 -16.01
C PHE A 392 -16.48 -19.77 -17.09
N LEU A 393 -16.48 -20.35 -18.29
CA LEU A 393 -17.23 -19.87 -19.45
C LEU A 393 -18.31 -20.90 -19.81
N GLY A 394 -19.57 -20.50 -19.81
CA GLY A 394 -20.68 -21.31 -20.32
C GLY A 394 -20.85 -21.07 -21.83
N ALA A 395 -20.67 -22.12 -22.65
CA ALA A 395 -20.95 -22.03 -24.08
C ALA A 395 -22.39 -22.49 -24.36
N ALA A 396 -23.16 -21.68 -25.09
CA ALA A 396 -24.42 -22.14 -25.66
C ALA A 396 -24.13 -22.73 -27.05
N VAL A 397 -24.34 -24.04 -27.20
CA VAL A 397 -24.25 -24.73 -28.50
C VAL A 397 -25.63 -24.63 -29.15
N GLU A 398 -25.71 -24.07 -30.36
CA GLU A 398 -26.96 -24.09 -31.13
C GLU A 398 -27.41 -25.55 -31.34
N GLY A 399 -28.55 -25.92 -30.74
CA GLY A 399 -29.21 -27.21 -30.96
C GLY A 399 -29.42 -28.10 -29.72
N SER A 400 -28.82 -27.80 -28.58
CA SER A 400 -29.09 -28.54 -27.33
C SER A 400 -30.07 -27.78 -26.46
N GLY A 401 -31.31 -28.27 -26.39
CA GLY A 401 -32.27 -27.85 -25.38
C GLY A 401 -31.68 -28.00 -23.98
N TRP A 402 -31.96 -27.04 -23.11
CA TRP A 402 -31.58 -27.08 -21.70
C TRP A 402 -32.16 -28.36 -21.08
N LEU A 403 -31.30 -29.32 -20.70
CA LEU A 403 -31.71 -30.40 -19.82
C LEU A 403 -31.77 -29.82 -18.41
N ALA A 404 -32.99 -29.76 -17.89
CA ALA A 404 -33.35 -29.28 -16.55
C ALA A 404 -32.80 -30.16 -15.43
#